data_AF-A0A3D2IHS6-F1
#
_entry.id   AF-A0A3D2IHS6-F1
#
_cell.length_a   1.000
_cell.length_b   1.000
_cell.length_c   1.000
_cell.angle_alpha   90.00
_cell.angle_beta   90.00
_cell.angle_gamma   90.00
#
_symmetry.space_group_name_H-M   'P 1'
#
loop_
_entity.id
_entity.type
_entity.pdbx_description
1 polymer ?
#
loop_
_entity_poly.entity_id
_entity_poly.type
_entity_poly.pdbx_seq_one_letter_code
_entity_poly.pdbx_strand_id
1 'polypeptide(L)'
;LTFENWQLAHFRVLGNDKYTPYGTSVLDPGRRIWRQLTLLEDAMIAYRVVRSPQRKQFKIDVGGIPPEEVEQYMQKIITMMKRHQVVDENNGRVDLRYNPLSIEEDYYIPTRNGQSSVDISTVQGDTWGTAIEDIKYLQNKLFAAIKIPMSYLIRGEGATEEQAALSQKDIRFARTIQRVQRAVVAELDKMATIHLYTLGYRGNDLINFNLKLHNPSRVSMLQEMEMLNSRLDAASKARGDVYSNRWISKNILGLSEEELIRNTREKFYDKQIETALAKVAEQQGEGLASEALTGTGFGGVGDLGLGVTPETAPAADLDIETPDTP
;
A
#
# COMPACT_ATOMS: atom_id res chain seq x y z
N LEU A 1 -4.90 -28.43 -29.71
CA LEU A 1 -3.50 -28.60 -29.27
C LEU A 1 -3.50 -28.93 -27.79
N THR A 2 -2.95 -30.08 -27.40
CA THR A 2 -2.65 -30.40 -26.00
C THR A 2 -1.17 -30.12 -25.77
N PHE A 3 -0.85 -29.22 -24.85
CA PHE A 3 0.53 -28.89 -24.51
C PHE A 3 0.99 -29.77 -23.35
N GLU A 4 2.22 -30.25 -23.42
CA GLU A 4 2.84 -30.99 -22.32
C GLU A 4 3.25 -30.04 -21.18
N ASN A 5 3.27 -30.54 -19.95
CA ASN A 5 3.50 -29.72 -18.75
C ASN A 5 4.86 -28.99 -18.73
N TRP A 6 5.84 -29.44 -19.52
CA TRP A 6 7.15 -28.80 -19.66
C TRP A 6 7.18 -27.71 -20.76
N GLN A 7 6.19 -27.68 -21.66
CA GLN A 7 6.14 -26.72 -22.78
C GLN A 7 5.52 -25.38 -22.39
N LEU A 8 4.69 -25.36 -21.34
CA LEU A 8 3.98 -24.16 -20.91
C LEU A 8 4.07 -24.02 -19.39
N ALA A 9 4.58 -22.88 -18.94
CA ALA A 9 4.53 -22.47 -17.54
C ALA A 9 3.29 -21.60 -17.32
N HIS A 10 2.46 -21.96 -16.33
CA HIS A 10 1.18 -21.29 -16.11
C HIS A 10 1.17 -20.63 -14.74
N PHE A 11 1.32 -19.31 -14.74
CA PHE A 11 1.21 -18.52 -13.52
C PHE A 11 -0.24 -18.45 -13.04
N ARG A 12 -0.57 -19.29 -12.05
CA ARG A 12 -1.88 -19.30 -11.41
C ARG A 12 -1.80 -19.04 -9.92
N VAL A 13 -2.76 -18.27 -9.41
CA VAL A 13 -2.92 -18.11 -7.97
C VAL A 13 -3.46 -19.42 -7.39
N LEU A 14 -2.64 -20.11 -6.61
CA LEU A 14 -3.00 -21.36 -5.95
C LEU A 14 -4.13 -21.13 -4.92
N GLY A 15 -5.15 -22.00 -4.94
CA GLY A 15 -6.25 -22.01 -3.97
C GLY A 15 -7.63 -21.56 -4.45
N ASN A 16 -7.80 -21.17 -5.72
CA ASN A 16 -9.12 -20.89 -6.30
C ASN A 16 -9.31 -21.68 -7.60
N ASP A 17 -9.90 -22.88 -7.49
CA ASP A 17 -10.07 -23.81 -8.62
C ASP A 17 -11.36 -23.58 -9.44
N LYS A 18 -12.05 -22.44 -9.26
CA LYS A 18 -13.31 -22.14 -9.96
C LYS A 18 -13.21 -22.16 -11.48
N TYR A 19 -12.07 -21.79 -12.05
CA TYR A 19 -11.82 -21.76 -13.49
C TYR A 19 -10.56 -22.56 -13.86
N THR A 20 -10.43 -23.77 -13.35
CA THR A 20 -9.42 -24.71 -13.84
C THR A 20 -9.68 -25.01 -15.33
N PRO A 21 -8.68 -24.94 -16.23
CA PRO A 21 -7.24 -24.76 -16.02
C PRO A 21 -6.72 -23.30 -16.05
N TYR A 22 -7.50 -22.31 -16.50
CA TYR A 22 -7.02 -20.95 -16.79
C TYR A 22 -6.74 -20.05 -15.57
N GLY A 23 -7.31 -20.38 -14.40
CA GLY A 23 -7.15 -19.61 -13.17
C GLY A 23 -8.08 -18.39 -13.09
N THR A 24 -8.04 -17.70 -11.94
CA THR A 24 -8.92 -16.54 -11.67
C THR A 24 -8.11 -15.27 -11.51
N SER A 25 -8.57 -14.15 -12.05
CA SER A 25 -7.94 -12.85 -11.82
C SER A 25 -8.00 -12.43 -10.34
N VAL A 26 -6.96 -11.77 -9.87
CA VAL A 26 -6.93 -11.15 -8.52
C VAL A 26 -8.02 -10.07 -8.38
N LEU A 27 -8.45 -9.46 -9.50
CA LEU A 27 -9.45 -8.40 -9.55
C LEU A 27 -10.89 -8.90 -9.76
N ASP A 28 -11.10 -10.21 -9.86
CA ASP A 28 -12.44 -10.79 -10.07
C ASP A 28 -13.49 -10.34 -9.03
N PRO A 29 -13.17 -10.25 -7.72
CA PRO A 29 -14.12 -9.73 -6.71
C PRO A 29 -14.53 -8.27 -6.94
N GLY A 30 -13.64 -7.45 -7.52
CA GLY A 30 -13.90 -6.02 -7.77
C GLY A 30 -14.81 -5.76 -8.97
N ARG A 31 -14.93 -6.71 -9.91
CA ARG A 31 -15.62 -6.51 -11.21
C ARG A 31 -17.09 -6.14 -11.07
N ARG A 32 -17.82 -6.76 -10.13
CA ARG A 32 -19.24 -6.45 -9.91
C ARG A 32 -19.41 -5.07 -9.28
N ILE A 33 -18.57 -4.74 -8.31
CA ILE A 33 -18.62 -3.48 -7.56
C ILE A 33 -18.26 -2.32 -8.48
N TRP A 34 -17.23 -2.46 -9.30
CA TRP A 34 -16.83 -1.45 -10.28
C TRP A 34 -17.97 -1.10 -11.25
N ARG A 35 -18.66 -2.12 -11.82
CA ARG A 35 -19.82 -1.87 -12.69
C ARG A 35 -20.96 -1.13 -11.99
N GLN A 36 -21.20 -1.43 -10.71
CA GLN A 36 -22.21 -0.73 -9.91
C GLN A 36 -21.80 0.72 -9.63
N LEU A 37 -20.51 0.95 -9.33
CA LEU A 37 -19.98 2.27 -9.09
C LEU A 37 -20.09 3.17 -10.33
N THR A 38 -19.62 2.70 -11.49
CA THR A 38 -19.72 3.47 -12.76
C THR A 38 -21.17 3.79 -13.11
N LEU A 39 -22.09 2.83 -12.95
CA LEU A 39 -23.50 3.06 -13.20
C LEU A 39 -24.10 4.13 -12.28
N LEU A 40 -23.69 4.14 -11.00
CA LEU A 40 -24.19 5.12 -10.02
C LEU A 40 -23.58 6.50 -10.28
N GLU A 41 -22.29 6.58 -10.63
CA GLU A 41 -21.63 7.82 -11.05
C GLU A 41 -22.32 8.43 -12.29
N ASP A 42 -22.60 7.62 -13.31
CA ASP A 42 -23.33 8.06 -14.50
C ASP A 42 -24.76 8.51 -14.16
N ALA A 43 -25.47 7.77 -13.30
CA ALA A 43 -26.82 8.12 -12.85
C ALA A 43 -26.83 9.42 -12.04
N MET A 44 -25.82 9.66 -11.21
CA MET A 44 -25.65 10.90 -10.45
C MET A 44 -25.46 12.10 -11.37
N ILE A 45 -24.60 11.96 -12.38
CA ILE A 45 -24.36 13.03 -13.36
C ILE A 45 -25.64 13.28 -14.16
N ALA A 46 -26.30 12.23 -14.67
CA ALA A 46 -27.55 12.34 -15.41
C ALA A 46 -28.64 13.03 -14.58
N TYR A 47 -28.79 12.65 -13.32
CA TYR A 47 -29.74 13.31 -12.43
C TYR A 47 -29.42 14.77 -12.20
N ARG A 48 -28.14 15.08 -11.93
CA ARG A 48 -27.72 16.47 -11.77
C ARG A 48 -27.99 17.25 -13.05
N VAL A 49 -27.70 16.73 -14.23
CA VAL A 49 -27.98 17.46 -15.48
C VAL A 49 -29.49 17.66 -15.70
N VAL A 50 -30.31 16.64 -15.48
CA VAL A 50 -31.76 16.67 -15.78
C VAL A 50 -32.58 17.41 -14.70
N ARG A 51 -32.22 17.28 -13.42
CA ARG A 51 -32.96 17.85 -12.29
C ARG A 51 -32.32 19.07 -11.63
N SER A 52 -31.09 19.47 -11.99
CA SER A 52 -30.51 20.73 -11.48
C SER A 52 -31.23 21.99 -11.97
N PRO A 53 -31.82 22.04 -13.17
CA PRO A 53 -32.65 23.18 -13.54
C PRO A 53 -33.89 23.20 -12.65
N GLN A 54 -34.06 24.29 -11.89
CA GLN A 54 -35.30 24.53 -11.15
C GLN A 54 -36.43 24.70 -12.16
N ARG A 55 -37.51 23.94 -11.98
CA ARG A 55 -38.72 24.06 -12.80
C ARG A 55 -39.62 25.10 -12.16
N LYS A 56 -40.23 25.95 -12.98
CA LYS A 56 -41.21 26.93 -12.52
C LYS A 56 -42.60 26.47 -12.91
N GLN A 57 -43.54 26.63 -11.99
CA GLN A 57 -44.96 26.47 -12.24
C GLN A 57 -45.56 27.88 -12.33
N PHE A 58 -46.14 28.20 -13.48
CA PHE A 58 -46.87 29.43 -13.73
C PHE A 58 -48.37 29.13 -13.68
N LYS A 59 -49.04 29.67 -12.67
CA LYS A 59 -50.50 29.69 -12.63
C LYS A 59 -50.97 30.98 -13.29
N ILE A 60 -51.73 30.88 -14.38
CA ILE A 60 -52.21 32.03 -15.14
C ILE A 60 -53.73 32.10 -15.00
N ASP A 61 -54.24 33.25 -14.58
CA ASP A 61 -55.69 33.45 -14.46
C ASP A 61 -56.33 33.67 -15.84
N VAL A 62 -57.37 32.89 -16.16
CA VAL A 62 -58.13 32.98 -17.41
C VAL A 62 -59.62 33.28 -17.16
N GLY A 63 -59.95 33.88 -16.01
CA GLY A 63 -61.33 34.18 -15.60
C GLY A 63 -62.16 35.02 -16.59
N GLY A 64 -61.52 35.87 -17.40
CA GLY A 64 -62.18 36.76 -18.36
C GLY A 64 -62.34 36.23 -19.79
N ILE A 65 -61.89 34.99 -20.07
CA ILE A 65 -61.79 34.46 -21.45
C ILE A 65 -62.80 33.32 -21.65
N PRO A 66 -63.52 33.26 -22.79
CA PRO A 66 -64.37 32.11 -23.13
C PRO A 66 -63.58 30.79 -23.13
N PRO A 67 -64.15 29.66 -22.66
CA PRO A 67 -63.43 28.37 -22.60
C PRO A 67 -62.79 27.93 -23.92
N GLU A 68 -63.39 28.30 -25.05
CA GLU A 68 -62.90 27.97 -26.40
C GLU A 68 -61.62 28.75 -26.78
N GLU A 69 -61.40 29.93 -26.19
CA GLU A 69 -60.26 30.80 -26.51
C GLU A 69 -59.08 30.66 -25.52
N VAL A 70 -59.26 29.92 -24.42
CA VAL A 70 -58.24 29.73 -23.38
C VAL A 70 -56.96 29.12 -23.95
N GLU A 71 -57.08 28.12 -24.83
CA GLU A 71 -55.93 27.45 -25.42
C GLU A 71 -55.11 28.40 -26.30
N GLN A 72 -55.78 29.20 -27.13
CA GLN A 72 -55.11 30.20 -27.99
C GLN A 72 -54.45 31.30 -27.17
N TYR A 73 -55.07 31.74 -26.08
CA TYR A 73 -54.48 32.72 -25.16
C TYR A 73 -53.24 32.15 -24.44
N MET A 74 -53.30 30.91 -23.97
CA MET A 74 -52.15 30.22 -23.36
C MET A 74 -51.00 30.04 -24.34
N GLN A 75 -51.27 29.61 -25.58
CA GLN A 75 -50.24 29.48 -26.62
C GLN A 75 -49.53 30.81 -26.92
N LYS A 76 -50.28 31.93 -26.93
CA LYS A 76 -49.70 33.28 -27.09
C LYS A 76 -48.80 33.66 -25.92
N ILE A 77 -49.23 33.43 -24.68
CA ILE A 77 -48.43 33.73 -23.48
C ILE A 77 -47.17 32.85 -23.43
N ILE A 78 -47.30 31.55 -23.69
CA ILE A 78 -46.17 30.61 -23.74
C ILE A 78 -45.15 31.06 -24.79
N THR A 79 -45.60 31.47 -25.98
CA THR A 79 -44.71 31.94 -27.05
C THR A 79 -44.01 33.25 -26.69
N MET A 80 -44.68 34.16 -25.97
CA MET A 80 -44.07 35.41 -25.48
C MET A 80 -43.03 35.12 -24.38
N MET A 81 -43.34 34.23 -23.45
CA MET A 81 -42.45 33.88 -22.33
C MET A 81 -41.23 33.06 -22.77
N LYS A 82 -41.36 32.20 -23.79
CA LYS A 82 -40.24 31.45 -24.39
C LYS A 82 -39.26 32.35 -25.17
N ARG A 83 -39.71 33.52 -25.64
CA ARG A 83 -38.88 34.47 -26.40
C ARG A 83 -38.24 35.48 -25.46
N HIS A 84 -37.30 35.04 -24.62
CA HIS A 84 -36.43 36.00 -23.94
C HIS A 84 -35.31 36.45 -24.90
N GLN A 85 -35.19 37.76 -25.12
CA GLN A 85 -34.08 38.32 -25.88
C GLN A 85 -32.89 38.47 -24.92
N VAL A 86 -31.79 37.78 -25.19
CA VAL A 86 -30.51 38.07 -24.52
C VAL A 86 -29.84 39.17 -25.31
N VAL A 87 -29.60 40.31 -24.67
CA VAL A 87 -28.79 41.37 -25.24
C VAL A 87 -27.35 41.08 -24.86
N ASP A 88 -26.49 40.88 -25.85
CA ASP A 88 -25.05 40.74 -25.64
C ASP A 88 -24.47 42.08 -25.16
N GLU A 89 -23.95 42.10 -23.94
CA GLU A 89 -23.52 43.29 -23.19
C GLU A 89 -22.37 44.04 -23.89
N ASN A 90 -21.58 43.33 -24.71
CA ASN A 90 -20.45 43.92 -25.43
C ASN A 90 -20.83 44.54 -26.78
N ASN A 91 -21.88 44.02 -27.43
CA ASN A 91 -22.14 44.26 -28.84
C ASN A 91 -23.49 44.94 -29.11
N GLY A 92 -24.38 45.01 -28.11
CA GLY A 92 -25.73 45.57 -28.23
C GLY A 92 -26.62 44.87 -29.28
N ARG A 93 -26.13 43.78 -29.88
CA ARG A 93 -26.85 42.98 -30.87
C ARG A 93 -27.72 41.99 -30.13
N VAL A 94 -29.00 41.99 -30.47
CA VAL A 94 -29.98 41.03 -29.99
C VAL A 94 -29.69 39.72 -30.70
N ASP A 95 -29.11 38.74 -30.00
CA ASP A 95 -28.91 37.39 -30.54
C ASP A 95 -30.21 36.59 -30.31
N LEU A 96 -30.89 36.25 -31.41
CA LEU A 96 -32.16 35.51 -31.43
C LEU A 96 -31.94 33.98 -31.43
N ARG A 97 -30.71 33.51 -31.18
CA ARG A 97 -30.39 32.09 -31.19
C ARG A 97 -31.12 31.37 -30.04
N TYR A 98 -31.71 30.22 -30.39
CA TYR A 98 -32.40 29.31 -29.47
C TYR A 98 -31.48 28.96 -28.31
N ASN A 99 -31.82 29.40 -27.11
CA ASN A 99 -31.11 29.06 -25.89
C ASN A 99 -31.59 27.68 -25.40
N PRO A 100 -30.76 26.63 -25.47
CA PRO A 100 -31.15 25.30 -24.99
C PRO A 100 -31.29 25.22 -23.45
N LEU A 101 -30.89 26.28 -22.71
CA LEU A 101 -31.14 26.39 -21.26
C LEU A 101 -32.50 27.02 -20.93
N SER A 102 -33.28 27.47 -21.93
CA SER A 102 -34.57 28.08 -21.69
C SER A 102 -35.68 27.03 -21.73
N ILE A 103 -35.89 26.37 -20.59
CA ILE A 103 -37.21 25.94 -20.12
C ILE A 103 -37.96 25.05 -21.13
N GLU A 104 -37.57 23.78 -21.20
CA GLU A 104 -38.37 22.78 -21.94
C GLU A 104 -39.51 22.20 -21.08
N GLU A 105 -39.54 22.42 -19.76
CA GLU A 105 -40.53 21.77 -18.87
C GLU A 105 -41.06 22.67 -17.74
N ASP A 106 -41.31 23.96 -17.99
CA ASP A 106 -42.12 24.76 -17.07
C ASP A 106 -43.61 24.44 -17.25
N TYR A 107 -44.33 24.34 -16.12
CA TYR A 107 -45.75 23.99 -16.13
C TYR A 107 -46.60 25.25 -16.21
N TYR A 108 -47.46 25.33 -17.23
CA TYR A 108 -48.46 26.40 -17.35
C TYR A 108 -49.84 25.84 -17.00
N ILE A 109 -50.43 26.32 -15.91
CA ILE A 109 -51.73 25.85 -15.42
C ILE A 109 -52.72 27.01 -15.50
N PRO A 110 -53.78 26.93 -16.35
CA PRO A 110 -54.84 27.92 -16.35
C PRO A 110 -55.72 27.73 -15.11
N THR A 111 -55.90 28.80 -14.33
CA THR A 111 -56.82 28.80 -13.18
C THR A 111 -57.99 29.74 -13.43
N ARG A 112 -59.17 29.38 -12.92
CA ARG A 112 -60.38 30.21 -12.94
C ARG A 112 -60.87 30.32 -11.50
N ASN A 113 -60.32 31.27 -10.74
CA ASN A 113 -60.84 31.79 -9.46
C ASN A 113 -59.73 32.62 -8.83
N GLY A 114 -59.87 33.94 -8.97
CA GLY A 114 -58.83 34.91 -8.66
C GLY A 114 -58.37 34.89 -7.21
N GLN A 115 -57.06 34.88 -7.05
CA GLN A 115 -56.39 35.63 -5.99
C GLN A 115 -54.98 36.12 -6.37
N SER A 116 -54.48 35.84 -7.57
CA SER A 116 -53.21 36.40 -8.07
C SER A 116 -53.16 36.35 -9.61
N SER A 117 -52.77 37.45 -10.24
CA SER A 117 -52.71 37.60 -11.71
C SER A 117 -51.75 36.60 -12.37
N VAL A 118 -50.61 36.31 -11.72
CA VAL A 118 -49.72 35.18 -12.04
C VAL A 118 -49.05 34.74 -10.73
N ASP A 119 -49.21 33.47 -10.34
CA ASP A 119 -48.48 32.87 -9.21
C ASP A 119 -47.34 32.00 -9.77
N ILE A 120 -46.10 32.35 -9.42
CA ILE A 120 -44.89 31.68 -9.85
C ILE A 120 -44.34 30.90 -8.65
N SER A 121 -44.66 29.61 -8.59
CA SER A 121 -44.04 28.72 -7.61
C SER A 121 -42.84 28.01 -8.25
N THR A 122 -41.70 28.03 -7.58
CA THR A 122 -40.58 27.18 -7.96
C THR A 122 -40.89 25.78 -7.45
N VAL A 123 -40.95 24.80 -8.36
CA VAL A 123 -40.91 23.40 -7.97
C VAL A 123 -39.46 23.12 -7.63
N GLN A 124 -39.16 23.10 -6.34
CA GLN A 124 -37.82 22.80 -5.87
C GLN A 124 -37.41 21.43 -6.42
N GLY A 125 -36.30 21.40 -7.18
CA GLY A 125 -35.69 20.15 -7.61
C GLY A 125 -35.39 19.31 -6.37
N ASP A 126 -35.70 18.02 -6.44
CA ASP A 126 -35.44 17.09 -5.35
C ASP A 126 -33.93 17.14 -4.98
N THR A 127 -33.64 17.48 -3.73
CA THR A 127 -32.28 17.61 -3.23
C THR A 127 -31.71 16.21 -3.00
N TRP A 128 -31.02 15.66 -4.01
CA TRP A 128 -30.24 14.41 -3.89
C TRP A 128 -29.03 14.58 -2.97
N GLY A 129 -29.27 14.76 -1.67
CA GLY A 129 -28.22 14.88 -0.65
C GLY A 129 -27.56 13.54 -0.31
N THR A 130 -28.29 12.43 -0.41
CA THR A 130 -27.84 11.09 0.04
C THR A 130 -26.95 10.35 -0.96
N ALA A 131 -26.96 10.73 -2.25
CA ALA A 131 -26.23 10.01 -3.29
C ALA A 131 -24.69 10.04 -3.13
N ILE A 132 -24.14 11.08 -2.47
CA ILE A 132 -22.68 11.19 -2.26
C ILE A 132 -22.18 10.13 -1.27
N GLU A 133 -22.97 9.79 -0.25
CA GLU A 133 -22.60 8.78 0.75
C GLU A 133 -22.62 7.37 0.17
N ASP A 134 -23.60 7.08 -0.69
CA ASP A 134 -23.71 5.80 -1.39
C ASP A 134 -22.52 5.56 -2.33
N ILE A 135 -22.04 6.60 -3.03
CA ILE A 135 -20.84 6.55 -3.86
C ILE A 135 -19.61 6.28 -3.01
N LYS A 136 -19.43 7.00 -1.90
CA LYS A 136 -18.33 6.77 -0.96
C LYS A 136 -18.36 5.35 -0.41
N TYR A 137 -19.54 4.81 -0.09
CA TYR A 137 -19.69 3.43 0.35
C TYR A 137 -19.25 2.42 -0.72
N LEU A 138 -19.70 2.57 -1.96
CA LEU A 138 -19.29 1.68 -3.06
C LEU A 138 -17.80 1.80 -3.39
N GLN A 139 -17.24 3.01 -3.32
CA GLN A 139 -15.80 3.26 -3.47
C GLN A 139 -15.01 2.52 -2.38
N ASN A 140 -15.40 2.67 -1.11
CA ASN A 140 -14.77 1.97 0.02
C ASN A 140 -14.89 0.44 -0.14
N LYS A 141 -16.05 -0.04 -0.60
CA LYS A 141 -16.30 -1.46 -0.88
C LYS A 141 -15.42 -1.98 -2.03
N LEU A 142 -15.17 -1.17 -3.06
CA LEU A 142 -14.26 -1.50 -4.16
C LEU A 142 -12.83 -1.64 -3.66
N PHE A 143 -12.36 -0.69 -2.85
CA PHE A 143 -11.02 -0.74 -2.27
C PHE A 143 -10.81 -1.94 -1.34
N ALA A 144 -11.82 -2.27 -0.52
CA ALA A 144 -11.81 -3.49 0.27
C ALA A 144 -11.74 -4.76 -0.60
N ALA A 145 -12.41 -4.78 -1.76
CA ALA A 145 -12.39 -5.92 -2.68
C ALA A 145 -11.02 -6.13 -3.36
N ILE A 146 -10.28 -5.04 -3.64
CA ILE A 146 -8.94 -5.09 -4.25
C ILE A 146 -7.86 -5.45 -3.19
N LYS A 147 -8.22 -5.50 -1.90
CA LYS A 147 -7.33 -5.80 -0.76
C LYS A 147 -6.18 -4.80 -0.60
N ILE A 148 -6.34 -3.60 -1.12
CA ILE A 148 -5.39 -2.49 -0.92
C ILE A 148 -5.87 -1.69 0.30
N PRO A 149 -5.01 -1.44 1.31
CA PRO A 149 -5.39 -0.58 2.42
C PRO A 149 -5.74 0.83 1.96
N MET A 150 -6.84 1.38 2.51
CA MET A 150 -7.37 2.72 2.18
C MET A 150 -6.33 3.84 2.31
N SER A 151 -5.39 3.70 3.24
CA SER A 151 -4.30 4.65 3.50
C SER A 151 -3.38 4.88 2.29
N TYR A 152 -3.31 3.93 1.36
CA TYR A 152 -2.51 4.07 0.14
C TYR A 152 -3.21 4.86 -0.97
N LEU A 153 -4.54 4.92 -0.96
CA LEU A 153 -5.34 5.47 -2.06
C LEU A 153 -5.84 6.88 -1.75
N ILE A 154 -6.22 7.12 -0.50
CA ILE A 154 -6.72 8.42 -0.05
C ILE A 154 -5.65 9.02 0.86
N ARG A 155 -4.69 9.74 0.25
CA ARG A 155 -3.86 10.70 0.97
C ARG A 155 -4.61 12.04 1.00
N GLY A 156 -5.82 12.05 1.54
CA GLY A 156 -6.78 13.15 1.39
C GLY A 156 -7.41 13.58 2.70
N GLU A 157 -7.09 14.83 3.08
CA GLU A 157 -7.72 15.72 4.08
C GLU A 157 -8.17 15.14 5.43
N GLY A 158 -7.33 15.34 6.45
CA GLY A 158 -7.75 15.33 7.86
C GLY A 158 -7.39 14.10 8.68
N ALA A 159 -6.91 13.01 8.05
CA ALA A 159 -6.43 11.85 8.78
C ALA A 159 -4.93 11.97 9.08
N THR A 160 -4.57 12.58 10.20
CA THR A 160 -3.31 12.29 10.90
C THR A 160 -3.39 10.85 11.40
N GLU A 161 -3.26 9.86 10.51
CA GLU A 161 -3.10 8.47 10.93
C GLU A 161 -1.74 8.32 11.62
N GLU A 162 -1.74 7.81 12.84
CA GLU A 162 -0.52 7.46 13.57
C GLU A 162 0.32 6.48 12.74
N GLN A 163 1.63 6.74 12.66
CA GLN A 163 2.61 5.89 11.94
C GLN A 163 2.53 4.40 12.37
N ALA A 164 2.14 4.13 13.62
CA ALA A 164 1.92 2.78 14.14
C ALA A 164 0.70 2.05 13.51
N ALA A 165 -0.36 2.77 13.14
CA ALA A 165 -1.51 2.19 12.45
C ALA A 165 -1.18 1.86 10.97
N LEU A 166 -0.30 2.65 10.35
CA LEU A 166 0.19 2.42 9.00
C LEU A 166 1.04 1.14 8.91
N SER A 167 1.95 0.94 9.88
CA SER A 167 2.83 -0.23 9.90
C SER A 167 2.05 -1.56 10.03
N GLN A 168 0.93 -1.58 10.79
CA GLN A 168 0.09 -2.79 10.88
C GLN A 168 -0.71 -3.08 9.60
N LYS A 169 -1.17 -2.03 8.90
CA LYS A 169 -1.84 -2.17 7.60
C LYS A 169 -0.88 -2.74 6.54
N ASP A 170 0.39 -2.36 6.61
CA ASP A 170 1.45 -2.87 5.73
C ASP A 170 1.69 -4.37 5.90
N ILE A 171 1.63 -4.92 7.11
CA ILE A 171 1.79 -6.38 7.34
C ILE A 171 0.69 -7.18 6.63
N ARG A 172 -0.56 -6.70 6.67
CA ARG A 172 -1.69 -7.39 5.99
C ARG A 172 -1.51 -7.35 4.47
N PHE A 173 -1.06 -6.23 3.95
CA PHE A 173 -0.77 -6.07 2.53
C PHE A 173 0.42 -6.94 2.09
N ALA A 174 1.52 -6.93 2.86
CA ALA A 174 2.69 -7.77 2.62
C ALA A 174 2.34 -9.26 2.57
N ARG A 175 1.48 -9.77 3.47
CA ARG A 175 0.99 -11.16 3.41
C ARG A 175 0.21 -11.48 2.12
N THR A 176 -0.51 -10.51 1.57
CA THR A 176 -1.23 -10.65 0.31
C THR A 176 -0.25 -10.73 -0.86
N ILE A 177 0.78 -9.87 -0.88
CA ILE A 177 1.85 -9.91 -1.88
C ILE A 177 2.67 -11.19 -1.79
N GLN A 178 3.02 -11.65 -0.58
CA GLN A 178 3.71 -12.92 -0.38
C GLN A 178 2.94 -14.11 -0.95
N ARG A 179 1.60 -14.10 -0.89
CA ARG A 179 0.79 -15.16 -1.52
C ARG A 179 0.94 -15.18 -3.04
N VAL A 180 0.99 -14.00 -3.67
CA VAL A 180 1.24 -13.87 -5.12
C VAL A 180 2.68 -14.27 -5.45
N GLN A 181 3.65 -13.81 -4.66
CA GLN A 181 5.06 -14.19 -4.81
C GLN A 181 5.25 -15.70 -4.74
N ARG A 182 4.58 -16.42 -3.82
CA ARG A 182 4.66 -17.90 -3.77
C ARG A 182 4.22 -18.57 -5.07
N ALA A 183 3.15 -18.09 -5.70
CA ALA A 183 2.70 -18.62 -6.99
C ALA A 183 3.72 -18.35 -8.11
N VAL A 184 4.35 -17.17 -8.10
CA VAL A 184 5.41 -16.82 -9.06
C VAL A 184 6.67 -17.67 -8.82
N VAL A 185 7.09 -17.81 -7.56
CA VAL A 185 8.27 -18.61 -7.17
C VAL A 185 8.09 -20.07 -7.57
N ALA A 186 6.90 -20.66 -7.37
CA ALA A 186 6.66 -22.05 -7.75
C ALA A 186 6.82 -22.31 -9.26
N GLU A 187 6.34 -21.39 -10.11
CA GLU A 187 6.51 -21.52 -11.55
C GLU A 187 7.94 -21.18 -12.00
N LEU A 188 8.61 -20.22 -11.36
CA LEU A 188 10.02 -19.93 -11.60
C LEU A 188 10.92 -21.10 -11.21
N ASP A 189 10.60 -21.79 -10.11
CA ASP A 189 11.29 -22.99 -9.66
C ASP A 189 11.22 -24.09 -10.72
N LYS A 190 10.01 -24.34 -11.25
CA LYS A 190 9.79 -25.27 -12.37
C LYS A 190 10.57 -24.87 -13.63
N MET A 191 10.57 -23.58 -14.00
CA MET A 191 11.37 -23.09 -15.13
C MET A 191 12.88 -23.32 -14.90
N ALA A 192 13.37 -23.03 -13.71
CA ALA A 192 14.76 -23.22 -13.33
C ALA A 192 15.16 -24.70 -13.36
N THR A 193 14.31 -25.61 -12.86
CA THR A 193 14.56 -27.06 -12.93
C THR A 193 14.67 -27.54 -14.38
N ILE A 194 13.78 -27.08 -15.27
CA ILE A 194 13.83 -27.43 -16.70
C ILE A 194 15.13 -26.90 -17.33
N HIS A 195 15.51 -25.65 -17.02
CA HIS A 195 16.73 -25.06 -17.56
C HIS A 195 18.00 -25.79 -17.07
N LEU A 196 18.09 -26.10 -15.77
CA LEU A 196 19.19 -26.86 -15.20
C LEU A 196 19.29 -28.27 -15.78
N TYR A 197 18.14 -28.90 -16.05
CA TYR A 197 18.09 -30.18 -16.74
C TYR A 197 18.66 -30.08 -18.18
N THR A 198 18.33 -29.02 -18.91
CA THR A 198 18.89 -28.80 -20.27
C THR A 198 20.40 -28.53 -20.27
N LEU A 199 20.94 -27.97 -19.18
CA LEU A 199 22.38 -27.75 -19.01
C LEU A 199 23.15 -29.03 -18.63
N GLY A 200 22.46 -30.14 -18.39
CA GLY A 200 23.07 -31.45 -18.13
C GLY A 200 23.27 -31.79 -16.65
N TYR A 201 22.81 -30.95 -15.72
CA TYR A 201 22.74 -31.32 -14.31
C TYR A 201 21.72 -32.46 -14.12
N ARG A 202 22.03 -33.43 -13.25
CA ARG A 202 21.18 -34.61 -13.00
C ARG A 202 21.15 -34.94 -11.51
N GLY A 203 20.03 -35.49 -11.04
CA GLY A 203 19.90 -36.00 -9.67
C GLY A 203 19.72 -34.89 -8.63
N ASN A 204 20.41 -35.00 -7.50
CA ASN A 204 20.21 -34.14 -6.33
C ASN A 204 20.55 -32.66 -6.57
N ASP A 205 21.40 -32.35 -7.55
CA ASP A 205 21.77 -30.97 -7.90
C ASP A 205 20.60 -30.18 -8.53
N LEU A 206 19.56 -30.85 -9.03
CA LEU A 206 18.33 -30.19 -9.52
C LEU A 206 17.42 -29.69 -8.41
N ILE A 207 17.60 -30.18 -7.18
CA ILE A 207 16.68 -29.93 -6.05
C ILE A 207 17.38 -29.04 -4.99
N ASN A 208 18.70 -28.93 -5.06
CA ASN A 208 19.53 -28.21 -4.09
C ASN A 208 19.56 -26.68 -4.30
N PHE A 209 18.51 -26.06 -4.83
CA PHE A 209 18.41 -24.60 -4.90
C PHE A 209 17.11 -24.10 -4.26
N ASN A 210 17.17 -22.93 -3.63
CA ASN A 210 16.03 -22.30 -2.99
C ASN A 210 15.88 -20.87 -3.54
N LEU A 211 14.85 -20.66 -4.35
CA LEU A 211 14.56 -19.35 -4.92
C LEU A 211 13.73 -18.53 -3.93
N LYS A 212 14.30 -17.43 -3.43
CA LYS A 212 13.62 -16.47 -2.54
C LYS A 212 13.55 -15.11 -3.20
N LEU A 213 12.36 -14.53 -3.24
CA LEU A 213 12.19 -13.12 -3.55
C LEU A 213 12.40 -12.28 -2.29
N HIS A 214 12.89 -11.05 -2.45
CA HIS A 214 13.05 -10.13 -1.33
C HIS A 214 11.68 -9.84 -0.69
N ASN A 215 11.65 -9.77 0.64
CA ASN A 215 10.43 -9.44 1.37
C ASN A 215 10.01 -8.00 1.01
N PRO A 216 8.77 -7.77 0.58
CA PRO A 216 8.35 -6.46 0.07
C PRO A 216 8.40 -5.29 1.09
N SER A 217 8.53 -5.54 2.39
CA SER A 217 8.46 -4.48 3.40
C SER A 217 9.72 -4.33 4.26
N ARG A 218 10.33 -3.15 4.18
CA ARG A 218 11.31 -2.64 5.17
C ARG A 218 10.73 -2.60 6.59
N VAL A 219 9.41 -2.45 6.70
CA VAL A 219 8.66 -2.42 7.97
C VAL A 219 8.74 -3.77 8.70
N SER A 220 8.73 -4.92 8.00
CA SER A 220 8.90 -6.23 8.64
C SER A 220 10.25 -6.33 9.32
N MET A 221 11.31 -5.88 8.62
CA MET A 221 12.66 -5.87 9.17
C MET A 221 12.76 -4.94 10.39
N LEU A 222 12.13 -3.76 10.33
CA LEU A 222 12.08 -2.84 11.48
C LEU A 222 11.38 -3.48 12.69
N GLN A 223 10.25 -4.14 12.47
CA GLN A 223 9.51 -4.83 13.54
C GLN A 223 10.27 -6.03 14.10
N GLU A 224 10.97 -6.80 13.27
CA GLU A 224 11.84 -7.87 13.73
C GLU A 224 12.96 -7.33 14.61
N MET A 225 13.54 -6.18 14.26
CA MET A 225 14.54 -5.49 15.08
C MET A 225 13.93 -4.94 16.38
N GLU A 226 12.73 -4.35 16.34
CA GLU A 226 12.00 -3.90 17.54
C GLU A 226 11.66 -5.06 18.47
N MET A 227 11.19 -6.19 17.92
CA MET A 227 10.90 -7.40 18.68
C MET A 227 12.18 -7.97 19.28
N LEU A 228 13.29 -7.99 18.53
CA LEU A 228 14.58 -8.43 19.03
C LEU A 228 15.08 -7.53 20.17
N ASN A 229 14.98 -6.20 20.02
CA ASN A 229 15.30 -5.26 21.11
C ASN A 229 14.42 -5.50 22.33
N SER A 230 13.11 -5.67 22.15
CA SER A 230 12.18 -5.99 23.24
C SER A 230 12.53 -7.31 23.93
N ARG A 231 12.92 -8.34 23.18
CA ARG A 231 13.39 -9.63 23.74
C ARG A 231 14.72 -9.48 24.47
N LEU A 232 15.66 -8.69 23.96
CA LEU A 232 16.93 -8.40 24.63
C LEU A 232 16.72 -7.61 25.91
N ASP A 233 15.83 -6.62 25.92
CA ASP A 233 15.44 -5.86 27.11
C ASP A 233 14.72 -6.74 28.14
N ALA A 234 13.86 -7.66 27.69
CA ALA A 234 13.24 -8.64 28.57
C ALA A 234 14.29 -9.59 29.15
N ALA A 235 15.25 -10.04 28.33
CA ALA A 235 16.34 -10.91 28.76
C ALA A 235 17.29 -10.22 29.76
N SER A 236 17.59 -8.93 29.57
CA SER A 236 18.43 -8.17 30.50
C SER A 236 17.76 -7.99 31.86
N LYS A 237 16.45 -7.68 31.87
CA LYS A 237 15.65 -7.59 33.10
C LYS A 237 15.49 -8.95 33.79
N ALA A 238 15.29 -10.01 33.01
CA ALA A 238 15.16 -11.38 33.53
C ALA A 238 16.46 -11.95 34.10
N ARG A 239 17.62 -11.36 33.76
CA ARG A 239 18.93 -11.74 34.31
C ARG A 239 19.11 -11.32 35.78
N GLY A 240 18.15 -10.63 36.38
CA GLY A 240 18.03 -10.59 37.83
C GLY A 240 18.01 -12.00 38.40
N ASP A 241 18.43 -12.17 39.66
CA ASP A 241 18.75 -13.42 40.39
C ASP A 241 17.69 -14.55 40.35
N VAL A 242 16.58 -14.32 39.65
CA VAL A 242 15.40 -15.18 39.51
C VAL A 242 15.55 -16.23 38.41
N TYR A 243 16.27 -15.98 37.30
CA TYR A 243 16.32 -16.91 36.16
C TYR A 243 17.73 -17.26 35.70
N SER A 244 17.95 -18.54 35.33
CA SER A 244 19.22 -18.99 34.77
C SER A 244 19.43 -18.52 33.33
N ASN A 245 20.70 -18.25 32.95
CA ASN A 245 21.04 -17.79 31.60
C ASN A 245 20.60 -18.78 30.49
N ARG A 246 20.59 -20.09 30.78
CA ARG A 246 20.14 -21.14 29.85
C ARG A 246 18.61 -21.14 29.68
N TRP A 247 17.87 -20.77 30.73
CA TRP A 247 16.41 -20.64 30.65
C TRP A 247 16.02 -19.39 29.85
N ILE A 248 16.72 -18.27 30.06
CA ILE A 248 16.52 -17.02 29.32
C ILE A 248 16.76 -17.20 27.82
N SER A 249 17.85 -17.89 27.44
CA SER A 249 18.17 -18.12 26.02
C SER A 249 17.13 -19.00 25.31
N LYS A 250 16.61 -20.02 25.98
CA LYS A 250 15.60 -20.92 25.40
C LYS A 250 14.21 -20.28 25.31
N ASN A 251 13.78 -19.57 26.35
CA ASN A 251 12.38 -19.11 26.45
C ASN A 251 12.16 -17.66 26.01
N ILE A 252 13.12 -16.76 26.25
CA ILE A 252 12.97 -15.34 25.88
C ILE A 252 13.57 -15.07 24.50
N LEU A 253 14.75 -15.62 24.23
CA LEU A 253 15.42 -15.44 22.93
C LEU A 253 14.95 -16.44 21.87
N GLY A 254 14.44 -17.61 22.28
CA GLY A 254 13.94 -18.64 21.38
C GLY A 254 15.04 -19.39 20.62
N LEU A 255 16.26 -19.42 21.18
CA LEU A 255 17.41 -20.11 20.58
C LEU A 255 17.26 -21.63 20.73
N SER A 256 17.57 -22.37 19.68
CA SER A 256 17.70 -23.83 19.76
C SER A 256 18.92 -24.24 20.59
N GLU A 257 18.96 -25.48 21.08
CA GLU A 257 20.09 -25.97 21.88
C GLU A 257 21.39 -26.05 21.05
N GLU A 258 21.29 -26.35 19.76
CA GLU A 258 22.42 -26.34 18.83
C GLU A 258 22.97 -24.92 18.61
N GLU A 259 22.08 -23.94 18.40
CA GLU A 259 22.47 -22.54 18.27
C GLU A 259 23.08 -21.99 19.56
N LEU A 260 22.61 -22.44 20.73
CA LEU A 260 23.16 -22.05 22.02
C LEU A 260 24.60 -22.54 22.15
N ILE A 261 24.87 -23.82 21.88
CA ILE A 261 26.21 -24.40 21.94
C ILE A 261 27.14 -23.66 20.98
N ARG A 262 26.68 -23.43 19.74
CA ARG A 262 27.42 -22.65 18.74
C ARG A 262 27.74 -21.24 19.25
N ASN A 263 26.75 -20.53 19.79
CA ASN A 263 26.92 -19.16 20.30
C ASN A 263 27.86 -19.12 21.52
N THR A 264 27.82 -20.11 22.41
CA THR A 264 28.76 -20.19 23.53
C THR A 264 30.20 -20.43 23.08
N ARG A 265 30.38 -21.23 22.00
CA ARG A 265 31.69 -21.48 21.40
C ARG A 265 32.22 -20.23 20.69
N GLU A 266 31.39 -19.54 19.92
CA GLU A 266 31.74 -18.27 19.26
C GLU A 266 32.11 -17.20 20.31
N LYS A 267 31.34 -17.06 21.39
CA LYS A 267 31.66 -16.15 22.51
C LYS A 267 33.00 -16.43 23.19
N PHE A 268 33.45 -17.69 23.21
CA PHE A 268 34.75 -18.03 23.78
C PHE A 268 35.89 -17.56 22.88
N TYR A 269 35.76 -17.75 21.56
CA TYR A 269 36.73 -17.22 20.60
C TYR A 269 36.76 -15.69 20.60
N ASP A 270 35.60 -15.02 20.67
CA ASP A 270 35.53 -13.56 20.76
C ASP A 270 36.24 -13.03 22.00
N LYS A 271 36.05 -13.67 23.16
CA LYS A 271 36.78 -13.32 24.40
C LYS A 271 38.28 -13.55 24.28
N GLN A 272 38.71 -14.63 23.62
CA GLN A 272 40.14 -14.85 23.41
C GLN A 272 40.74 -13.74 22.54
N ILE A 273 40.06 -13.35 21.45
CA ILE A 273 40.49 -12.26 20.58
C ILE A 273 40.52 -10.94 21.35
N GLU A 274 39.49 -10.65 22.15
CA GLU A 274 39.43 -9.45 22.99
C GLU A 274 40.57 -9.40 24.02
N THR A 275 40.84 -10.51 24.71
CA THR A 275 41.97 -10.58 25.65
C THR A 275 43.33 -10.51 24.97
N ALA A 276 43.47 -11.04 23.74
CA ALA A 276 44.68 -10.90 22.96
C ALA A 276 44.89 -9.45 22.50
N LEU A 277 43.84 -8.77 22.03
CA LEU A 277 43.86 -7.35 21.68
C LEU A 277 44.17 -6.47 22.90
N ALA A 278 43.57 -6.78 24.06
CA ALA A 278 43.85 -6.07 25.31
C ALA A 278 45.31 -6.23 25.73
N LYS A 279 45.88 -7.44 25.64
CA LYS A 279 47.30 -7.68 25.92
C LYS A 279 48.23 -6.94 24.96
N VAL A 280 47.88 -6.88 23.67
CA VAL A 280 48.66 -6.10 22.67
C VAL A 280 48.56 -4.59 22.98
N ALA A 281 47.39 -4.10 23.39
CA ALA A 281 47.20 -2.70 23.78
C ALA A 281 47.94 -2.35 25.09
N GLU A 282 47.94 -3.25 26.09
CA GLU A 282 48.73 -3.11 27.33
C GLU A 282 50.24 -3.11 27.03
N GLN A 283 50.72 -4.00 26.15
CA GLN A 283 52.12 -4.03 25.72
C GLN A 283 52.54 -2.78 24.93
N GLN A 284 51.65 -2.18 24.14
CA GLN A 284 51.90 -0.88 23.50
C GLN A 284 51.88 0.28 24.50
N GLY A 285 51.02 0.22 25.53
CA GLY A 285 50.99 1.18 26.64
C GLY A 285 52.24 1.12 27.53
N GLU A 286 52.77 -0.08 27.78
CA GLU A 286 54.03 -0.28 28.50
C GLU A 286 55.25 0.10 27.64
N GLY A 287 55.19 -0.08 26.32
CA GLY A 287 56.20 0.44 25.38
C GLY A 287 56.34 1.96 25.47
N LEU A 288 55.22 2.69 25.50
CA LEU A 288 55.20 4.16 25.66
C LEU A 288 55.63 4.62 27.06
N ALA A 289 55.38 3.84 28.11
CA ALA A 289 55.86 4.13 29.46
C ALA A 289 57.37 3.88 29.62
N SER A 290 57.92 2.90 28.89
CA SER A 290 59.36 2.61 28.88
C SER A 290 60.16 3.63 28.05
N GLU A 291 59.56 4.18 26.99
CA GLU A 291 60.18 5.20 26.14
C GLU A 291 60.17 6.61 26.77
N ALA A 292 59.28 6.86 27.74
CA ALA A 292 59.23 8.12 28.48
C ALA A 292 60.31 8.27 29.57
N LEU A 293 61.04 7.21 29.94
CA LEU A 293 62.07 7.27 31.00
C LEU A 293 63.51 7.35 30.49
N THR A 294 63.75 7.25 29.18
CA THR A 294 65.09 7.38 28.58
C THR A 294 65.04 8.15 27.26
N GLY A 295 65.13 9.49 27.32
CA GLY A 295 65.45 10.26 26.12
C GLY A 295 64.87 11.67 26.04
N THR A 296 65.41 12.60 26.83
CA THR A 296 65.34 14.02 26.52
C THR A 296 66.10 14.32 25.21
N GLY A 297 65.44 14.80 24.15
CA GLY A 297 66.15 15.41 23.02
C GLY A 297 65.41 15.53 21.68
N PHE A 298 64.82 16.71 21.43
CA PHE A 298 64.87 17.47 20.16
C PHE A 298 64.53 16.79 18.80
N GLY A 299 63.38 17.19 18.23
CA GLY A 299 63.30 17.80 16.89
C GLY A 299 63.08 16.92 15.64
N GLY A 300 62.10 17.31 14.82
CA GLY A 300 62.26 17.32 13.35
C GLY A 300 61.51 16.28 12.52
N VAL A 301 60.33 16.69 12.04
CA VAL A 301 59.75 16.51 10.68
C VAL A 301 60.37 15.46 9.74
N GLY A 302 59.51 14.58 9.21
CA GLY A 302 59.53 14.25 7.79
C GLY A 302 59.66 12.77 7.41
N ASP A 303 58.63 12.30 6.71
CA ASP A 303 58.72 11.36 5.59
C ASP A 303 59.13 9.90 5.84
N LEU A 304 58.14 9.00 5.87
CA LEU A 304 58.33 7.57 5.68
C LEU A 304 57.12 6.97 4.97
N GLY A 305 57.17 6.97 3.64
CA GLY A 305 56.50 5.94 2.85
C GLY A 305 57.33 4.66 2.89
N LEU A 306 56.73 3.52 3.19
CA LEU A 306 57.19 2.21 2.71
C LEU A 306 56.06 1.19 2.86
N GLY A 307 55.67 0.58 1.74
CA GLY A 307 54.74 -0.53 1.71
C GLY A 307 55.41 -1.82 2.17
N VAL A 308 54.65 -2.65 2.88
CA VAL A 308 54.99 -4.06 3.14
C VAL A 308 53.71 -4.89 3.01
N THR A 309 53.78 -5.88 2.13
CA THR A 309 52.80 -6.94 1.85
C THR A 309 52.55 -7.84 3.06
N PRO A 310 51.39 -8.53 3.17
CA PRO A 310 51.14 -9.45 4.27
C PRO A 310 51.91 -10.75 4.04
N GLU A 311 52.98 -10.96 4.80
CA GLU A 311 53.66 -12.25 4.87
C GLU A 311 52.89 -13.19 5.80
N THR A 312 52.65 -14.38 5.28
CA THR A 312 51.89 -15.48 5.90
C THR A 312 52.76 -16.14 6.97
N ALA A 313 52.36 -16.07 8.24
CA ALA A 313 52.98 -16.86 9.30
C ALA A 313 52.37 -18.27 9.35
N PRO A 314 53.18 -19.33 9.57
CA PRO A 314 52.74 -20.71 9.51
C PRO A 314 51.95 -21.11 10.76
N ALA A 315 51.01 -22.04 10.55
CA ALA A 315 50.25 -22.70 11.61
C ALA A 315 51.20 -23.41 12.58
N ALA A 316 51.16 -23.00 13.85
CA ALA A 316 51.71 -23.78 14.95
C ALA A 316 50.59 -24.69 15.48
N ASP A 317 50.68 -25.97 15.13
CA ASP A 317 49.95 -27.03 15.81
C ASP A 317 50.36 -27.05 17.28
N LEU A 318 49.42 -26.72 18.15
CA LEU A 318 49.53 -26.98 19.59
C LEU A 318 48.46 -28.02 19.92
N ASP A 319 48.91 -29.26 19.96
CA ASP A 319 48.20 -30.39 20.57
C ASP A 319 47.82 -30.02 22.01
N ILE A 320 46.52 -29.95 22.28
CA ILE A 320 46.00 -29.89 23.64
C ILE A 320 45.03 -31.05 23.82
N GLU A 321 45.49 -32.02 24.61
CA GLU A 321 44.75 -33.18 25.10
C GLU A 321 43.40 -32.76 25.69
N THR A 322 42.37 -33.53 25.34
CA THR A 322 41.06 -33.51 25.99
C THR A 322 41.20 -34.01 27.43
N PRO A 323 40.79 -33.24 28.45
CA PRO A 323 40.63 -33.83 29.78
C PRO A 323 39.32 -34.61 29.85
N ASP A 324 39.44 -35.86 30.29
CA ASP A 324 38.35 -36.79 30.55
C ASP A 324 37.23 -36.16 31.40
N THR A 325 36.01 -36.49 31.00
CA THR A 325 34.77 -36.28 31.76
C THR A 325 34.80 -36.98 33.12
N PRO A 326 34.29 -36.35 34.18
CA PRO A 326 33.59 -37.08 35.23
C PRO A 326 32.12 -37.32 34.88
#